data_AF-A0A5E7ZJB0-F1
#
_entry.id   AF-A0A5E7ZJB0-F1
#
_cell.length_a   1.000
_cell.length_b   1.000
_cell.length_c   1.000
_cell.angle_alpha   90.00
_cell.angle_beta   90.00
_cell.angle_gamma   90.00
#
_symmetry.space_group_name_H-M   'P 1'
#
loop_
_entity.id
_entity.type
_entity.pdbx_description
1 polymer ?
#
loop_
_entity_poly.entity_id
_entity_poly.type
_entity_poly.pdbx_seq_one_letter_code
_entity_poly.pdbx_strand_id
1 'polypeptide(L)' 'MGAIIIKADKKSNKLLSDLAKKLGGNVISLADEQFEDFAIGSAMDAVKTGETVDRNSILAKLRAR' A
#
# COMPACT_ATOMS: atom_id res chain seq x y z
N MET A 1 3.82 -12.64 8.46
CA MET A 1 3.62 -13.06 7.06
C MET A 1 3.68 -11.80 6.22
N GLY A 2 4.70 -11.67 5.35
CA GLY A 2 4.89 -10.49 4.51
C GLY A 2 4.22 -10.69 3.16
N ALA A 3 3.56 -9.65 2.64
CA ALA A 3 3.04 -9.63 1.28
C ALA A 3 4.13 -9.10 0.34
N ILE A 4 4.36 -9.78 -0.78
CA ILE A 4 5.28 -9.33 -1.83
C ILE A 4 4.43 -8.79 -2.98
N ILE A 5 4.59 -7.51 -3.29
CA ILE A 5 3.92 -6.88 -4.44
C ILE A 5 4.89 -6.90 -5.61
N ILE A 6 4.50 -7.54 -6.71
CA ILE A 6 5.34 -7.66 -7.91
C ILE A 6 4.65 -6.92 -9.06
N LYS A 7 5.32 -5.90 -9.60
CA LYS A 7 4.87 -5.15 -10.78
C LYS A 7 5.59 -5.70 -12.01
N ALA A 8 4.84 -6.28 -12.94
CA ALA A 8 5.36 -6.78 -14.21
C ALA A 8 4.37 -6.51 -15.34
N ASP A 9 4.81 -6.71 -16.58
CA ASP A 9 3.96 -6.62 -17.77
C ASP A 9 2.85 -7.71 -17.77
N LYS A 10 1.77 -7.50 -18.54
CA LYS A 10 0.58 -8.38 -18.54
C LYS A 10 0.92 -9.87 -18.78
N LYS A 11 1.95 -10.18 -19.57
CA LYS A 11 2.37 -11.58 -19.82
C LYS A 11 3.07 -12.16 -18.59
N SER A 12 4.00 -11.41 -18.02
CA SER A 12 4.73 -11.81 -16.81
C SER A 12 3.81 -11.94 -15.59
N ASN A 13 2.82 -11.05 -15.43
CA ASN A 13 1.89 -11.13 -14.30
C ASN A 13 1.05 -12.42 -14.33
N LYS A 14 0.67 -12.89 -15.52
CA LYS A 14 -0.06 -14.15 -15.68
C LYS A 14 0.82 -15.35 -15.29
N LEU A 15 2.08 -15.37 -15.73
CA LEU A 15 3.05 -16.39 -15.35
C LEU A 15 3.29 -16.42 -13.84
N LEU A 16 3.52 -15.25 -13.23
CA LEU A 16 3.72 -15.10 -11.79
C LEU A 16 2.48 -15.56 -10.99
N SER A 17 1.28 -15.23 -11.47
CA SER A 17 0.03 -15.69 -10.84
C SER A 17 -0.13 -17.21 -10.88
N ASP A 18 0.22 -17.85 -11.99
CA ASP A 18 0.14 -19.31 -12.11
C ASP A 18 1.19 -20.01 -11.26
N LEU A 19 2.39 -19.41 -11.15
CA LEU A 19 3.48 -19.94 -10.33
C LEU A 19 3.16 -19.80 -8.83
N ALA A 20 2.61 -18.66 -8.42
CA ALA A 20 2.14 -18.45 -7.05
C ALA A 20 1.00 -19.40 -6.67
N LYS A 21 0.02 -19.63 -7.58
CA LYS A 21 -1.03 -20.65 -7.37
C LYS A 21 -0.46 -22.06 -7.21
N LYS A 22 0.52 -22.44 -8.04
CA LYS A 22 1.18 -23.76 -7.95
C LYS A 22 1.97 -23.95 -6.66
N LEU A 23 2.53 -22.88 -6.10
CA LEU A 23 3.24 -22.89 -4.82
C LEU A 23 2.29 -22.82 -3.61
N GLY A 24 0.96 -22.81 -3.82
CA GLY A 24 -0.03 -22.71 -2.76
C GLY A 24 -0.22 -21.30 -2.20
N GLY A 25 0.31 -20.28 -2.88
CA GLY A 25 0.14 -18.88 -2.53
C GLY A 25 -1.19 -18.32 -3.02
N ASN A 26 -1.81 -17.47 -2.20
CA ASN A 26 -3.05 -16.78 -2.57
C ASN A 26 -2.72 -15.58 -3.46
N VAL A 27 -3.26 -15.56 -4.69
CA VAL A 27 -3.01 -14.48 -5.65
C VAL A 27 -4.19 -13.53 -5.66
N ILE A 28 -4.00 -12.36 -5.08
CA ILE A 28 -4.98 -11.27 -5.11
C ILE A 28 -4.55 -10.31 -6.22
N SER A 29 -5.37 -10.19 -7.27
CA SER A 29 -5.17 -9.19 -8.32
C SER A 29 -5.60 -7.83 -7.77
N LEU A 30 -4.64 -7.01 -7.35
CA LEU A 30 -4.89 -5.64 -6.93
C LEU A 30 -5.08 -4.77 -8.19
N ALA A 31 -6.17 -4.03 -8.26
CA ALA A 31 -6.32 -2.94 -9.21
C ALA A 31 -5.32 -1.81 -8.86
N ASP A 32 -4.88 -1.02 -9.84
CA ASP A 32 -3.89 0.05 -9.63
C ASP A 32 -4.31 1.03 -8.51
N GLU A 33 -5.61 1.32 -8.37
CA GLU A 33 -6.18 2.15 -7.30
C GLU A 33 -5.92 1.56 -5.90
N GLN A 34 -6.06 0.24 -5.75
CA GLN A 34 -5.79 -0.42 -4.47
C GLN A 34 -4.29 -0.41 -4.16
N PHE A 35 -3.43 -0.42 -5.17
CA PHE A 35 -1.99 -0.29 -4.99
C PHE A 35 -1.60 1.10 -4.49
N GLU A 36 -2.19 2.16 -5.05
CA GLU A 36 -1.96 3.53 -4.56
C GLU A 36 -2.39 3.67 -3.10
N ASP A 37 -3.54 3.11 -2.71
CA ASP A 37 -4.00 3.09 -1.32
C ASP A 37 -3.02 2.37 -0.40
N PHE A 38 -2.48 1.20 -0.80
CA PHE A 38 -1.47 0.49 -0.01
C PHE A 38 -0.15 1.25 0.09
N ALA A 39 0.28 1.90 -0.99
CA ALA A 39 1.51 2.68 -1.02
C ALA A 39 1.39 3.93 -0.14
N ILE A 40 0.25 4.64 -0.22
CA ILE A 40 -0.07 5.78 0.63
C ILE A 40 -0.17 5.33 2.09
N GLY A 41 -0.89 4.25 2.39
CA GLY A 41 -0.99 3.71 3.74
C GLY A 41 0.37 3.35 4.34
N SER A 42 1.24 2.70 3.55
CA SER A 42 2.60 2.34 3.98
C SER A 42 3.47 3.58 4.22
N ALA A 43 3.37 4.60 3.36
CA ALA A 43 4.08 5.87 3.55
C ALA A 43 3.56 6.63 4.79
N MET A 44 2.26 6.62 5.03
CA MET A 44 1.65 7.22 6.22
C MET A 44 2.09 6.50 7.50
N ASP A 45 2.13 5.17 7.50
CA ASP A 45 2.59 4.38 8.65
C ASP A 45 4.09 4.57 8.93
N ALA A 46 4.92 4.76 7.90
CA ALA A 46 6.35 5.05 8.06
C ALA A 46 6.63 6.42 8.72
N VAL A 47 5.73 7.38 8.53
CA VAL A 47 5.86 8.76 9.07
C VAL A 47 5.03 8.96 10.34
N LYS A 48 4.21 7.97 10.73
CA LYS A 48 3.31 8.07 11.87
C LYS A 48 4.09 8.14 13.17
N THR A 49 3.95 9.22 13.91
CA THR A 49 4.62 9.42 15.20
C THR A 49 3.89 8.77 16.38
N GLY A 50 2.66 8.27 16.16
CA GLY A 50 1.81 7.68 17.20
C GLY A 50 1.16 8.70 18.15
N GLU A 51 1.44 9.99 17.98
CA GLU A 51 0.87 11.04 18.81
C GLU A 51 -0.59 11.35 18.41
N THR A 52 -1.45 11.49 19.42
CA THR A 52 -2.84 11.91 19.21
C THR A 52 -2.88 13.43 19.15
N VAL A 53 -3.13 13.97 17.96
CA VAL A 53 -3.14 15.43 17.72
C VAL A 53 -4.56 15.97 17.71
N ASP A 54 -4.79 17.08 18.42
CA ASP A 54 -6.08 17.78 18.40
C ASP A 54 -6.30 18.50 17.07
N ARG A 55 -7.55 18.47 16.59
CA ARG A 55 -7.95 19.09 15.32
C ARG A 55 -7.55 20.57 15.24
N ASN A 56 -7.72 21.32 16.33
CA ASN A 56 -7.42 22.76 16.35
C ASN A 56 -5.92 23.03 16.23
N SER A 57 -5.08 22.15 16.80
CA SER A 57 -3.61 22.24 16.69
C SER A 57 -3.13 22.06 15.25
N ILE A 58 -3.72 21.11 14.52
CA ILE A 58 -3.40 20.88 13.10
C ILE A 58 -3.87 22.03 12.22
N LEU A 59 -5.10 22.53 12.44
CA LEU A 59 -5.65 23.66 11.69
C LEU A 59 -4.86 24.95 11.90
N ALA A 60 -4.35 25.19 13.11
CA ALA A 60 -3.47 26.32 13.38
C ALA A 60 -2.14 26.23 12.60
N LYS A 61 -1.52 25.05 12.55
CA LYS A 61 -0.29 24.80 11.76
C LYS A 61 -0.50 24.96 10.26
N LEU A 62 -1.66 24.55 9.73
CA LEU A 62 -1.99 24.67 8.31
C LEU A 62 -2.34 26.10 7.89
N ARG A 63 -2.96 26.89 8.78
CA ARG A 63 -3.28 28.31 8.53
C ARG A 63 -2.07 29.24 8.68
N ALA A 64 -1.05 28.84 9.43
CA ALA A 64 0.17 29.61 9.63
C ALA A 64 1.17 29.52 8.46
N ARG A 65 0.78 28.85 7.37
CA ARG A 65 1.60 28.66 6.16
C ARG A 65 1.04 29.43 4.98
#